data_AF-A0A8C6XK51-F1
#
_entry.id   AF-A0A8C6XK51-F1
#
_cell.length_a   1.000
_cell.length_b   1.000
_cell.length_c   1.000
_cell.angle_alpha   90.00
_cell.angle_beta   90.00
_cell.angle_gamma   90.00
#
_symmetry.space_group_name_H-M   'P 1'
#
loop_
_entity.id
_entity.type
_entity.pdbx_description
1 polymer ?
#
loop_
_entity_poly.entity_id
_entity_poly.type
_entity_poly.pdbx_seq_one_letter_code
_entity_poly.pdbx_strand_id
1 'polypeptide(L)'
;ISTQLRRGKMDDCLETLKDEEEALWENVECNRHMLTRYINPAKLTPYLRQCKVLDEQDEDEVLNSPMLLSKINRAGRLLDILHTKGERGYVVFLESLEFYYPELYKLVTGKEPTRRFSTIVVEEGHEGLTHFLMNEIIKLQQQVKTKDAQRCELLAKSRQMEDERKQLKLNKIELLTFQERYNKMKEERNNYNDELIKVKDENYNLAMRYAQLSEEKNMAVMRSRDLQLQVRGSA
;
A
#
# COMPACT_ATOMS: atom_id res chain seq x y z
N ILE A 1 1.76 44.20 57.46
CA ILE A 1 1.31 42.82 57.72
C ILE A 1 0.02 42.49 56.95
N SER A 2 -0.96 43.40 56.88
CA SER A 2 -2.25 43.15 56.19
C SER A 2 -2.20 43.00 54.65
N THR A 3 -1.17 43.51 53.97
CA THR A 3 -0.99 43.36 52.51
C THR A 3 -0.33 42.04 52.11
N GLN A 4 0.57 41.49 52.94
CA GLN A 4 1.19 40.17 52.76
C GLN A 4 0.18 39.04 53.01
N LEU A 5 -0.69 39.18 54.03
CA LEU A 5 -1.70 38.18 54.37
C LEU A 5 -2.88 38.13 53.36
N ARG A 6 -3.20 39.24 52.68
CA ARG A 6 -4.16 39.24 51.56
C ARG A 6 -3.57 38.64 50.28
N ARG A 7 -2.27 38.85 50.02
CA ARG A 7 -1.57 38.25 48.87
C ARG A 7 -1.47 36.73 49.00
N GLY A 8 -1.12 36.23 50.19
CA GLY A 8 -1.07 34.79 50.46
C GLY A 8 -2.43 34.07 50.37
N LYS A 9 -3.55 34.72 50.73
CA LYS A 9 -4.90 34.14 50.54
C LYS A 9 -5.39 34.16 49.10
N MET A 10 -4.90 35.09 48.29
CA MET A 10 -5.23 35.15 46.86
C MET A 10 -4.38 34.15 46.06
N ASP A 11 -3.12 33.93 46.45
CA ASP A 11 -2.26 32.87 45.88
C ASP A 11 -2.79 31.47 46.24
N ASP A 12 -3.15 31.23 47.49
CA ASP A 12 -3.72 29.95 47.97
C ASP A 12 -5.03 29.59 47.24
N CYS A 13 -5.89 30.58 46.97
CA CYS A 13 -7.11 30.37 46.19
C CYS A 13 -6.85 30.15 44.70
N LEU A 14 -5.79 30.74 44.14
CA LEU A 14 -5.38 30.51 42.75
C LEU A 14 -4.74 29.13 42.55
N GLU A 15 -4.04 28.63 43.58
CA GLU A 15 -3.38 27.34 43.59
C GLU A 15 -4.42 26.21 43.67
N THR A 16 -5.42 26.34 44.54
CA THR A 16 -6.55 25.38 44.60
C THR A 16 -7.35 25.27 43.30
N LEU A 17 -7.51 26.36 42.54
CA LEU A 17 -8.24 26.34 41.26
C LEU A 17 -7.44 25.65 40.16
N LYS A 18 -6.10 25.75 40.19
CA LYS A 18 -5.22 25.02 39.27
C LYS A 18 -5.22 23.52 39.57
N ASP A 19 -5.20 23.16 40.85
CA ASP A 19 -5.27 21.76 41.26
C ASP A 19 -6.58 21.08 40.82
N GLU A 20 -7.70 21.81 40.85
CA GLU A 20 -9.00 21.32 40.36
C GLU A 20 -9.02 21.17 38.83
N GLU A 21 -8.43 22.10 38.08
CA GLU A 21 -8.34 22.04 36.62
C GLU A 21 -7.40 20.92 36.14
N GLU A 22 -6.27 20.74 36.82
CA GLU A 22 -5.29 19.67 36.54
C GLU A 22 -5.88 18.28 36.84
N ALA A 23 -6.71 18.17 37.89
CA ALA A 23 -7.46 16.95 38.18
C ALA A 23 -8.50 16.58 37.11
N LEU A 24 -9.09 17.56 36.40
CA LEU A 24 -10.02 17.27 35.30
C LEU A 24 -9.32 16.60 34.11
N TRP A 25 -8.13 17.09 33.76
CA TRP A 25 -7.35 16.58 32.63
C TRP A 25 -6.64 15.25 32.93
N GLU A 26 -6.43 14.89 34.20
CA GLU A 26 -5.75 13.64 34.59
C GLU A 26 -6.37 12.40 33.94
N ASN A 27 -7.70 12.34 33.84
CA ASN A 27 -8.40 11.22 33.18
C ASN A 27 -8.15 11.17 31.67
N VAL A 28 -8.02 12.33 31.03
CA VAL A 28 -7.70 12.44 29.59
C VAL A 28 -6.26 12.03 29.36
N GLU A 29 -5.34 12.47 30.22
CA GLU A 29 -3.92 12.14 30.15
C GLU A 29 -3.66 10.65 30.41
N CYS A 30 -4.35 10.04 31.39
CA CYS A 30 -4.32 8.60 31.62
C CYS A 30 -4.72 7.79 30.37
N ASN A 31 -5.63 8.32 29.56
CA ASN A 31 -6.14 7.67 28.34
C ASN A 31 -5.49 8.21 27.05
N ARG A 32 -4.48 9.08 27.14
CA ARG A 32 -3.92 9.83 26.01
C ARG A 32 -3.48 8.95 24.85
N HIS A 33 -2.86 7.80 25.14
CA HIS A 33 -2.44 6.86 24.11
C HIS A 33 -3.63 6.37 23.26
N MET A 34 -4.73 6.01 23.92
CA MET A 34 -5.95 5.57 23.23
C MET A 34 -6.58 6.71 22.45
N LEU A 35 -6.71 7.88 23.08
CA LEU A 35 -7.29 9.06 22.44
C LEU A 35 -6.53 9.46 21.17
N THR A 36 -5.21 9.63 21.27
CA THR A 36 -4.38 10.04 20.13
C THR A 36 -4.34 9.00 19.00
N ARG A 37 -4.54 7.72 19.30
CA ARG A 37 -4.57 6.65 18.30
C ARG A 37 -5.85 6.61 17.47
N TYR A 38 -7.00 6.89 18.09
CA TYR A 38 -8.31 6.72 17.46
C TYR A 38 -8.97 8.03 17.02
N ILE A 39 -8.62 9.16 17.64
CA ILE A 39 -9.16 10.46 17.26
C ILE A 39 -8.62 10.89 15.90
N ASN A 40 -9.51 11.38 15.06
CA ASN A 40 -9.17 12.11 13.84
C ASN A 40 -9.41 13.61 14.11
N PRO A 41 -8.36 14.43 14.22
CA PRO A 41 -8.50 15.85 14.52
C PRO A 41 -9.46 16.59 13.58
N ALA A 42 -9.44 16.27 12.28
CA ALA A 42 -10.31 16.88 11.28
C ALA A 42 -11.81 16.66 11.52
N LYS A 43 -12.19 15.68 12.36
CA LYS A 43 -13.59 15.52 12.79
C LYS A 43 -13.94 16.43 13.96
N LEU A 44 -13.01 16.69 14.88
CA LEU A 44 -13.28 17.45 16.09
C LEU A 44 -13.13 18.96 15.87
N THR A 45 -12.16 19.41 15.07
CA THR A 45 -11.87 20.84 14.89
C THR A 45 -13.08 21.69 14.51
N PRO A 46 -14.02 21.26 13.64
CA PRO A 46 -15.17 22.10 13.30
C PRO A 46 -16.06 22.43 14.51
N TYR A 47 -16.31 21.45 15.39
CA TYR A 47 -17.09 21.67 16.61
C TYR A 47 -16.35 22.57 17.60
N LEU A 48 -15.05 22.29 17.80
CA LEU A 48 -14.21 23.06 18.72
C LEU A 48 -14.07 24.54 18.30
N ARG A 49 -14.03 24.81 16.99
CA ARG A 49 -14.07 26.17 16.42
C ARG A 49 -15.41 26.84 16.63
N GLN A 50 -16.51 26.11 16.44
CA GLN A 50 -17.86 26.63 16.62
C GLN A 50 -18.11 27.03 18.08
N CYS A 51 -17.56 26.27 19.04
CA CYS A 51 -17.58 26.58 20.47
C CYS A 51 -16.53 27.62 20.93
N LYS A 52 -15.81 28.26 19.99
CA LYS A 52 -14.78 29.30 20.27
C LYS A 52 -13.65 28.87 21.21
N VAL A 53 -13.34 27.57 21.26
CA VAL A 53 -12.20 27.04 22.02
C VAL A 53 -10.94 26.97 21.17
N LEU A 54 -11.10 26.70 19.88
CA LEU A 54 -10.03 26.81 18.88
C LEU A 54 -10.26 28.03 18.00
N ASP A 55 -9.16 28.66 17.57
CA ASP A 55 -9.16 29.64 16.49
C ASP A 55 -8.75 29.01 15.13
N GLU A 56 -8.76 29.81 14.04
CA GLU A 56 -8.42 29.32 12.69
C GLU A 56 -6.95 28.90 12.60
N GLN A 57 -6.09 29.56 13.37
CA GLN A 57 -4.66 29.27 13.41
C GLN A 57 -4.39 27.95 14.13
N ASP A 58 -5.06 27.72 15.26
CA ASP A 58 -5.01 26.45 16.00
C ASP A 58 -5.46 25.28 15.11
N GLU A 59 -6.53 25.46 14.32
CA GLU A 59 -7.02 24.44 13.39
C GLU A 59 -6.01 24.17 12.25
N ASP A 60 -5.47 25.21 11.62
CA ASP A 60 -4.47 25.06 10.56
C ASP A 60 -3.20 24.37 11.09
N GLU A 61 -2.76 24.74 12.29
CA GLU A 61 -1.61 24.11 12.95
C GLU A 61 -1.83 22.61 13.14
N VAL A 62 -3.01 22.20 13.59
CA VAL A 62 -3.32 20.79 13.83
C VAL A 62 -3.49 20.00 12.52
N LEU A 63 -4.14 20.58 11.51
CA LEU A 63 -4.52 19.87 10.29
C LEU A 63 -3.47 19.91 9.18
N ASN A 64 -2.76 21.02 9.05
CA ASN A 64 -1.93 21.31 7.87
C ASN A 64 -0.44 21.48 8.20
N SER A 65 -0.05 21.49 9.48
CA SER A 65 1.37 21.60 9.84
C SER A 65 2.21 20.46 9.25
N PRO A 66 3.29 20.78 8.50
CA PRO A 66 4.19 19.78 7.94
C PRO A 66 5.03 19.07 9.02
N MET A 67 5.10 19.63 10.22
CA MET A 67 5.82 19.03 11.36
C MET A 67 5.05 17.84 11.97
N LEU A 68 3.73 17.76 11.73
CA LEU A 68 2.87 16.71 12.26
C LEU A 68 2.61 15.64 11.20
N LEU A 69 3.60 14.76 11.02
CA LEU A 69 3.63 13.74 9.96
C LEU A 69 2.58 12.63 10.15
N SER A 70 2.23 12.29 11.39
CA SER A 70 1.28 11.22 11.69
C SER A 70 -0.02 11.75 12.30
N LYS A 71 -1.13 11.02 12.10
CA LYS A 71 -2.42 11.33 12.75
C LYS A 71 -2.32 11.35 14.27
N ILE A 72 -1.48 10.48 14.83
CA ILE A 72 -1.26 10.40 16.28
C ILE A 72 -0.61 11.69 16.78
N ASN A 73 0.39 12.23 16.07
CA ASN A 73 1.02 13.50 16.43
C ASN A 73 0.04 14.67 16.32
N ARG A 74 -0.83 14.67 15.30
CA ARG A 74 -1.87 15.71 15.15
C ARG A 74 -2.90 15.66 16.27
N ALA A 75 -3.34 14.47 16.66
CA ALA A 75 -4.24 14.30 17.79
C ALA A 75 -3.58 14.67 19.12
N GLY A 76 -2.30 14.32 19.31
CA GLY A 76 -1.52 14.76 20.47
C GLY A 76 -1.45 16.28 20.54
N ARG A 77 -1.10 16.95 19.43
CA ARG A 77 -1.03 18.41 19.37
C ARG A 77 -2.38 19.06 19.65
N LEU A 78 -3.47 18.51 19.14
CA LEU A 78 -4.83 18.98 19.44
C LEU A 78 -5.13 18.93 20.94
N LEU A 79 -4.79 17.82 21.61
CA LEU A 79 -4.96 17.69 23.07
C LEU A 79 -4.11 18.72 23.82
N ASP A 80 -2.87 18.94 23.39
CA ASP A 80 -1.99 19.95 24.01
C ASP A 80 -2.59 21.36 23.91
N ILE A 81 -3.12 21.73 22.73
CA ILE A 81 -3.79 23.02 22.55
C ILE A 81 -5.02 23.11 23.45
N LEU A 82 -5.87 22.08 23.49
CA LEU A 82 -7.08 22.09 24.31
C LEU A 82 -6.77 22.16 25.81
N HIS A 83 -5.70 21.53 26.26
CA HIS A 83 -5.21 21.63 27.63
C HIS A 83 -4.84 23.08 27.99
N THR A 84 -4.26 23.85 27.07
CA THR A 84 -3.97 25.29 27.32
C THR A 84 -5.23 26.16 27.43
N LYS A 85 -6.41 25.65 27.04
CA LYS A 85 -7.70 26.36 27.17
C LYS A 85 -8.43 26.03 28.49
N GLY A 86 -7.82 25.20 29.33
CA GLY A 86 -8.26 24.86 30.68
C GLY A 86 -9.61 24.14 30.79
N GLU A 87 -10.39 24.46 31.83
CA GLU A 87 -11.70 23.82 32.09
C GLU A 87 -12.61 23.91 30.86
N ARG A 88 -12.64 25.08 30.20
CA ARG A 88 -13.45 25.27 28.99
C ARG A 88 -12.99 24.34 27.86
N GLY A 89 -11.67 24.18 27.69
CA GLY A 89 -11.10 23.23 26.75
C GLY A 89 -11.55 21.80 27.02
N TYR A 90 -11.53 21.39 28.30
CA TYR A 90 -11.96 20.07 28.75
C TYR A 90 -13.44 19.80 28.47
N VAL A 91 -14.33 20.73 28.85
CA VAL A 91 -15.78 20.56 28.65
C VAL A 91 -16.13 20.42 27.18
N VAL A 92 -15.60 21.31 26.33
CA VAL A 92 -15.88 21.27 24.89
C VAL A 92 -15.25 20.06 24.22
N PHE A 93 -14.06 19.65 24.68
CA PHE A 93 -13.44 18.40 24.24
C PHE A 93 -14.34 17.21 24.54
N LEU A 94 -14.87 17.09 25.75
CA LEU A 94 -15.77 16.00 26.13
C LEU A 94 -17.08 16.02 25.33
N GLU A 95 -17.72 17.18 25.13
CA GLU A 95 -18.90 17.28 24.26
C GLU A 95 -18.58 16.82 22.82
N SER A 96 -17.42 17.23 22.28
CA SER A 96 -16.98 16.81 20.95
C SER A 96 -16.74 15.30 20.87
N LEU A 97 -16.16 14.72 21.94
CA LEU A 97 -15.87 13.31 22.04
C LEU A 97 -17.16 12.50 22.17
N GLU A 98 -18.13 12.99 22.94
CA GLU A 98 -19.45 12.40 23.10
C GLU A 98 -20.22 12.33 21.77
N PHE A 99 -20.08 13.38 20.94
CA PHE A 99 -20.73 13.44 19.64
C PHE A 99 -20.08 12.53 18.59
N TYR A 100 -18.75 12.58 18.44
CA TYR A 100 -18.05 11.88 17.35
C TYR A 100 -17.52 10.50 17.74
N TYR A 101 -17.24 10.26 19.02
CA TYR A 101 -16.55 9.07 19.54
C TYR A 101 -17.14 8.63 20.89
N PRO A 102 -18.40 8.16 20.92
CA PRO A 102 -19.09 7.80 22.17
C PRO A 102 -18.32 6.80 23.03
N GLU A 103 -17.62 5.84 22.41
CA GLU A 103 -16.79 4.85 23.12
C GLU A 103 -15.60 5.47 23.85
N LEU A 104 -14.97 6.49 23.25
CA LEU A 104 -13.84 7.19 23.87
C LEU A 104 -14.32 8.12 24.99
N TYR A 105 -15.50 8.74 24.83
CA TYR A 105 -16.12 9.51 25.91
C TYR A 105 -16.41 8.63 27.13
N LYS A 106 -16.99 7.45 26.90
CA LYS A 106 -17.25 6.47 27.97
C LYS A 106 -15.96 5.96 28.60
N LEU A 107 -14.89 5.77 27.81
CA LEU A 107 -13.58 5.39 28.33
C LEU A 107 -13.00 6.43 29.29
N VAL A 108 -13.07 7.71 28.92
CA VAL A 108 -12.48 8.80 29.73
C VAL A 108 -13.33 9.13 30.95
N THR A 109 -14.65 9.13 30.82
CA THR A 109 -15.57 9.64 31.87
C THR A 109 -16.25 8.54 32.68
N GLY A 110 -16.28 7.31 32.19
CA GLY A 110 -17.08 6.21 32.74
C GLY A 110 -18.59 6.37 32.58
N LYS A 111 -19.07 7.43 31.93
CA LYS A 111 -20.49 7.78 31.80
C LYS A 111 -21.03 7.43 30.42
N GLU A 112 -22.35 7.23 30.35
CA GLU A 112 -23.04 7.05 29.07
C GLU A 112 -23.14 8.38 28.29
N PRO A 113 -22.94 8.37 26.96
CA PRO A 113 -23.14 9.53 26.11
C PRO A 113 -24.60 10.01 26.11
N THR A 114 -24.81 11.21 26.59
CA THR A 114 -26.05 11.99 26.56
C THR A 114 -26.21 12.87 25.32
N ARG A 115 -25.11 13.13 24.59
CA ARG A 115 -25.02 13.97 23.37
C ARG A 115 -25.52 15.39 23.60
N ARG A 116 -24.92 16.06 24.58
CA ARG A 116 -25.24 17.45 24.89
C ARG A 116 -24.43 18.39 24.00
N PHE A 117 -25.09 19.46 23.57
CA PHE A 117 -24.51 20.54 22.77
C PHE A 117 -24.63 21.85 23.55
N SER A 118 -24.33 21.81 24.84
CA SER A 118 -24.60 22.94 25.73
C SER A 118 -23.70 24.11 25.38
N THR A 119 -22.43 23.87 25.05
CA THR A 119 -21.50 24.97 24.76
C THR A 119 -21.83 25.70 23.46
N ILE A 120 -22.04 24.99 22.37
CA ILE A 120 -22.41 25.62 21.08
C ILE A 120 -23.73 26.39 21.17
N VAL A 121 -24.71 25.89 21.95
CA VAL A 121 -25.98 26.61 22.16
C VAL A 121 -25.75 27.89 22.96
N VAL A 122 -24.83 27.88 23.93
CA VAL A 122 -24.46 29.09 24.69
C VAL A 122 -23.73 30.10 23.80
N GLU A 123 -22.81 29.65 22.95
CA GLU A 123 -22.00 30.53 22.10
C GLU A 123 -22.74 31.07 20.87
N GLU A 124 -23.56 30.24 20.23
CA GLU A 124 -24.12 30.49 18.89
C GLU A 124 -25.65 30.40 18.85
N GLY A 125 -26.29 30.04 19.96
CA GLY A 125 -27.73 29.82 20.03
C GLY A 125 -28.21 28.52 19.35
N HIS A 126 -29.52 28.26 19.46
CA HIS A 126 -30.15 27.09 18.84
C HIS A 126 -30.09 27.12 17.30
N GLU A 127 -30.15 28.31 16.69
CA GLU A 127 -30.02 28.48 15.25
C GLU A 127 -28.60 28.13 14.78
N GLY A 128 -27.58 28.58 15.51
CA GLY A 128 -26.18 28.23 15.25
C GLY A 128 -25.90 26.74 15.34
N LEU A 129 -26.42 26.06 16.36
CA LEU A 129 -26.37 24.59 16.46
C LEU A 129 -27.04 23.92 15.26
N THR A 130 -28.23 24.38 14.87
CA THR A 130 -28.97 23.79 13.74
C THR A 130 -28.19 23.93 12.44
N HIS A 131 -27.62 25.11 12.18
CA HIS A 131 -26.80 25.37 11.01
C HIS A 131 -25.52 24.50 11.00
N PHE A 132 -24.86 24.37 12.16
CA PHE A 132 -23.70 23.49 12.32
C PHE A 132 -24.03 22.04 11.95
N LEU A 133 -25.11 21.49 12.52
CA LEU A 133 -25.53 20.11 12.26
C LEU A 133 -25.93 19.89 10.79
N MET A 134 -26.62 20.85 10.18
CA MET A 134 -26.99 20.79 8.77
C MET A 134 -25.75 20.74 7.86
N ASN A 135 -24.75 21.58 8.14
CA ASN A 135 -23.49 21.56 7.41
C ASN A 135 -22.74 20.25 7.59
N GLU A 136 -22.76 19.68 8.80
CA GLU A 136 -22.14 18.39 9.06
C GLU A 136 -22.82 17.25 8.28
N ILE A 137 -24.15 17.28 8.17
CA ILE A 137 -24.92 16.34 7.34
C ILE A 137 -24.54 16.49 5.86
N ILE A 138 -24.47 17.72 5.33
CA ILE A 138 -24.11 17.99 3.93
C ILE A 138 -22.68 17.48 3.65
N LYS A 139 -21.72 17.75 4.54
CA LYS A 139 -20.34 17.23 4.43
C LYS A 139 -20.33 15.71 4.38
N LEU A 140 -21.06 15.04 5.28
CA LEU A 140 -21.14 13.58 5.29
C LEU A 140 -21.78 13.01 4.01
N GLN A 141 -22.85 13.64 3.51
CA GLN A 141 -23.46 13.24 2.23
C GLN A 141 -22.48 13.38 1.06
N GLN A 142 -21.68 14.45 1.03
CA GLN A 142 -20.69 14.66 -0.02
C GLN A 142 -19.53 13.66 0.07
N GLN A 143 -19.10 13.29 1.29
CA GLN A 143 -18.12 12.23 1.50
C GLN A 143 -18.63 10.87 1.02
N VAL A 144 -19.91 10.55 1.28
CA VAL A 144 -20.53 9.31 0.78
C VAL A 144 -20.53 9.28 -0.75
N LYS A 145 -20.99 10.37 -1.40
CA LYS A 145 -20.96 10.49 -2.87
C LYS A 145 -19.56 10.33 -3.45
N THR A 146 -18.56 10.95 -2.83
CA THR A 146 -17.16 10.85 -3.27
C THR A 146 -16.63 9.43 -3.13
N LYS A 147 -16.90 8.75 -2.01
CA LYS A 147 -16.51 7.35 -1.80
C LYS A 147 -17.23 6.40 -2.76
N ASP A 148 -18.51 6.64 -3.05
CA ASP A 148 -19.25 5.85 -4.02
C ASP A 148 -18.67 6.00 -5.43
N ALA A 149 -18.30 7.23 -5.84
CA ALA A 149 -17.63 7.47 -7.12
C ALA A 149 -16.28 6.72 -7.20
N GLN A 150 -15.45 6.81 -6.16
CA GLN A 150 -14.18 6.08 -6.07
C GLN A 150 -14.39 4.56 -6.12
N ARG A 151 -15.44 4.03 -5.45
CA ARG A 151 -15.78 2.61 -5.52
C ARG A 151 -16.14 2.19 -6.95
N CYS A 152 -16.94 2.99 -7.65
CA CYS A 152 -17.30 2.71 -9.04
C CYS A 152 -16.07 2.69 -9.96
N GLU A 153 -15.15 3.64 -9.80
CA GLU A 153 -13.90 3.69 -10.56
C GLU A 153 -13.00 2.46 -10.29
N LEU A 154 -12.82 2.09 -9.02
CA LEU A 154 -12.06 0.91 -8.64
C LEU A 154 -12.67 -0.38 -9.20
N LEU A 155 -14.01 -0.49 -9.21
CA LEU A 155 -14.70 -1.64 -9.81
C LEU A 155 -14.49 -1.71 -11.32
N ALA A 156 -14.53 -0.57 -12.03
CA ALA A 156 -14.25 -0.50 -13.46
C ALA A 156 -12.80 -0.95 -13.77
N LYS A 157 -11.83 -0.44 -13.00
CA LYS A 157 -10.42 -0.83 -13.14
C LYS A 157 -10.19 -2.30 -12.83
N SER A 158 -10.87 -2.84 -11.80
CA SER A 158 -10.79 -4.27 -11.46
C SER A 158 -11.26 -5.16 -12.61
N ARG A 159 -12.38 -4.80 -13.24
CA ARG A 159 -12.90 -5.51 -14.43
C ARG A 159 -11.92 -5.46 -15.60
N GLN A 160 -11.38 -4.28 -15.90
CA GLN A 160 -10.37 -4.13 -16.95
C GLN A 160 -9.15 -5.03 -16.71
N MET A 161 -8.59 -5.01 -15.49
CA MET A 161 -7.44 -5.84 -15.13
C MET A 161 -7.76 -7.34 -15.23
N GLU A 162 -9.00 -7.74 -14.93
CA GLU A 162 -9.42 -9.13 -15.07
C GLU A 162 -9.47 -9.58 -16.54
N ASP A 163 -9.93 -8.71 -17.43
CA ASP A 163 -9.99 -8.98 -18.87
C ASP A 163 -8.58 -9.01 -19.49
N GLU A 164 -7.69 -8.09 -19.11
CA GLU A 164 -6.28 -8.12 -19.50
C GLU A 164 -5.59 -9.41 -19.04
N ARG A 165 -5.88 -9.86 -17.81
CA ARG A 165 -5.35 -11.13 -17.28
C ARG A 165 -5.86 -12.32 -18.08
N LYS A 166 -7.13 -12.35 -18.49
CA LYS A 166 -7.69 -13.41 -19.36
C LYS A 166 -6.98 -13.42 -20.71
N GLN A 167 -6.78 -12.25 -21.33
CA GLN A 167 -6.07 -12.15 -22.61
C GLN A 167 -4.62 -12.63 -22.50
N LEU A 168 -3.88 -12.20 -21.46
CA LEU A 168 -2.51 -12.66 -21.24
C LEU A 168 -2.44 -14.18 -21.03
N LYS A 169 -3.45 -14.78 -20.39
CA LYS A 169 -3.52 -16.23 -20.22
C LYS A 169 -3.68 -16.95 -21.57
N LEU A 170 -4.52 -16.42 -22.46
CA LEU A 170 -4.68 -16.97 -23.81
C LEU A 170 -3.39 -16.86 -24.61
N ASN A 171 -2.78 -15.67 -24.64
CA ASN A 171 -1.50 -15.44 -25.34
C ASN A 171 -0.39 -16.36 -24.82
N LYS A 172 -0.36 -16.63 -23.50
CA LYS A 172 0.59 -17.57 -22.91
C LYS A 172 0.39 -19.00 -23.43
N ILE A 173 -0.86 -19.45 -23.54
CA ILE A 173 -1.17 -20.78 -24.07
C ILE A 173 -0.71 -20.86 -25.53
N GLU A 174 -1.06 -19.87 -26.35
CA GLU A 174 -0.64 -19.82 -27.75
C GLU A 174 0.89 -19.87 -27.89
N LEU A 175 1.61 -19.08 -27.10
CA LEU A 175 3.07 -19.06 -27.11
C LEU A 175 3.67 -20.43 -26.74
N LEU A 176 3.11 -21.11 -25.73
CA LEU A 176 3.54 -22.46 -25.36
C LEU A 176 3.31 -23.44 -26.52
N THR A 177 2.15 -23.40 -27.18
CA THR A 177 1.90 -24.27 -28.34
C THR A 177 2.85 -23.97 -29.50
N PHE A 178 3.26 -22.72 -29.70
CA PHE A 178 4.23 -22.36 -30.71
C PHE A 178 5.63 -22.89 -30.36
N GLN A 179 6.02 -22.76 -29.08
CA GLN A 179 7.29 -23.26 -28.57
C GLN A 179 7.40 -24.78 -28.71
N GLU A 180 6.34 -25.53 -28.41
CA GLU A 180 6.28 -26.98 -28.60
C GLU A 180 6.49 -27.38 -30.07
N ARG A 181 5.80 -26.71 -31.00
CA ARG A 181 5.98 -26.94 -32.45
C ARG A 181 7.39 -26.63 -32.92
N TYR A 182 7.97 -25.54 -32.43
CA TYR A 182 9.35 -25.17 -32.75
C TYR A 182 10.34 -26.23 -32.26
N ASN A 183 10.18 -26.72 -31.02
CA ASN A 183 11.04 -27.76 -30.46
C ASN A 183 10.95 -29.06 -31.27
N LYS A 184 9.74 -29.47 -31.68
CA LYS A 184 9.56 -30.65 -32.55
C LYS A 184 10.30 -30.51 -33.87
N MET A 185 10.14 -29.38 -34.57
CA MET A 185 10.87 -29.13 -35.82
C MET A 185 12.39 -29.09 -35.62
N LYS A 186 12.85 -28.58 -34.48
CA LYS A 186 14.27 -28.56 -34.13
C LYS A 186 14.81 -29.97 -33.90
N GLU A 187 14.05 -30.83 -33.23
CA GLU A 187 14.39 -32.26 -33.03
C GLU A 187 14.45 -33.01 -34.36
N GLU A 188 13.44 -32.84 -35.24
CA GLU A 188 13.44 -33.42 -36.58
C GLU A 188 14.67 -32.98 -37.39
N ARG A 189 15.01 -31.69 -37.36
CA ARG A 189 16.23 -31.16 -38.01
C ARG A 189 17.50 -31.79 -37.44
N ASN A 190 17.59 -31.97 -36.12
CA ASN A 190 18.74 -32.62 -35.50
C ASN A 190 18.86 -34.08 -35.94
N ASN A 191 17.74 -34.82 -35.98
CA ASN A 191 17.73 -36.21 -36.44
C ASN A 191 18.20 -36.34 -37.89
N TYR A 192 17.71 -35.49 -38.80
CA TYR A 192 18.18 -35.47 -40.19
C TYR A 192 19.67 -35.12 -40.31
N ASN A 193 20.18 -34.23 -39.44
CA ASN A 193 21.60 -33.90 -39.42
C ASN A 193 22.46 -35.10 -38.96
N ASP A 194 22.00 -35.86 -37.98
CA ASP A 194 22.69 -37.06 -37.51
C ASP A 194 22.68 -38.18 -38.57
N GLU A 195 21.55 -38.36 -39.28
CA GLU A 195 21.47 -39.27 -40.43
C GLU A 195 22.40 -38.85 -41.56
N LEU A 196 22.47 -37.55 -41.87
CA LEU A 196 23.36 -37.01 -42.89
C LEU A 196 24.84 -37.30 -42.56
N ILE A 197 25.24 -37.16 -41.28
CA ILE A 197 26.59 -37.49 -40.83
C ILE A 197 26.87 -38.98 -41.06
N LYS A 198 25.96 -39.88 -40.65
CA LYS A 198 26.13 -41.34 -40.84
C LYS A 198 26.31 -41.70 -42.32
N VAL A 199 25.45 -41.16 -43.19
CA VAL A 199 25.53 -41.42 -44.64
C VAL A 199 26.84 -40.88 -45.22
N LYS A 200 27.31 -39.71 -44.75
CA LYS A 200 28.60 -39.15 -45.16
C LYS A 200 29.77 -40.06 -44.77
N ASP A 201 29.76 -40.60 -43.56
CA ASP A 201 30.79 -41.51 -43.06
C ASP A 201 30.78 -42.86 -43.81
N GLU A 202 29.60 -43.42 -44.07
CA GLU A 202 29.42 -44.62 -44.88
C GLU A 202 29.94 -44.42 -46.31
N ASN A 203 29.62 -43.28 -46.93
CA ASN A 203 30.10 -42.93 -48.27
C ASN A 203 31.62 -42.77 -48.29
N TYR A 204 32.21 -42.16 -47.26
CA TYR A 204 33.67 -42.05 -47.14
C TYR A 204 34.33 -43.42 -47.00
N ASN A 205 33.79 -44.30 -46.16
CA ASN A 205 34.26 -45.68 -46.01
C ASN A 205 34.17 -46.46 -47.32
N LEU A 206 33.08 -46.29 -48.08
CA LEU A 206 32.91 -46.92 -49.39
C LEU A 206 33.95 -46.41 -50.38
N ALA A 207 34.19 -45.10 -50.43
CA ALA A 207 35.21 -44.50 -51.29
C ALA A 207 36.61 -45.02 -50.96
N MET A 208 36.95 -45.16 -49.67
CA MET A 208 38.22 -45.75 -49.24
C MET A 208 38.35 -47.22 -49.68
N ARG A 209 37.32 -48.04 -49.46
CA ARG A 209 37.33 -49.45 -49.91
C ARG A 209 37.45 -49.56 -51.43
N TYR A 210 36.74 -48.69 -52.16
CA TYR A 210 36.83 -48.65 -53.61
C TYR A 210 38.25 -48.30 -54.08
N ALA A 211 38.91 -47.32 -53.46
CA ALA A 211 40.29 -46.97 -53.76
C ALA A 211 41.26 -48.14 -53.50
N GLN A 212 41.12 -48.83 -52.35
CA GLN A 212 41.92 -50.01 -52.00
C GLN A 212 41.75 -51.15 -53.03
N LEU A 213 40.51 -51.50 -53.36
CA LEU A 213 40.22 -52.55 -54.35
C LEU A 213 40.73 -52.18 -55.75
N SER A 214 40.69 -50.89 -56.12
CA SER A 214 41.26 -50.39 -57.36
C SER A 214 42.78 -50.55 -57.39
N GLU A 215 43.46 -50.25 -56.28
CA GLU A 215 44.90 -50.45 -56.13
C GLU A 215 45.29 -51.93 -56.18
N GLU A 216 44.58 -52.79 -55.45
CA GLU A 216 44.76 -54.24 -55.48
C GLU A 216 44.58 -54.82 -56.89
N LYS A 217 43.54 -54.39 -57.60
CA LYS A 217 43.31 -54.75 -59.01
C LYS A 217 44.49 -54.33 -59.88
N ASN A 218 44.96 -53.10 -59.75
CA ASN A 218 46.10 -52.59 -60.53
C ASN A 218 47.38 -53.40 -60.23
N MET A 219 47.64 -53.73 -58.97
CA MET A 219 48.76 -54.60 -58.58
C MET A 219 48.64 -56.01 -59.18
N ALA A 220 47.45 -56.61 -59.16
CA ALA A 220 47.21 -57.92 -59.76
C ALA A 220 47.42 -57.90 -61.28
N VAL A 221 46.98 -56.83 -61.96
CA VAL A 221 47.23 -56.62 -63.39
C VAL A 221 48.73 -56.50 -63.69
N MET A 222 49.48 -55.73 -62.88
CA MET A 222 50.95 -55.62 -63.03
C MET A 222 51.65 -56.97 -62.84
N ARG A 223 51.32 -57.71 -61.77
CA ARG A 223 51.88 -59.06 -61.54
C ARG A 223 51.57 -60.02 -62.69
N SER A 224 50.35 -59.99 -63.22
CA SER A 224 49.97 -60.81 -64.38
C SER A 224 50.82 -60.47 -65.61
N ARG A 225 51.06 -59.19 -65.86
CA ARG A 225 51.94 -58.74 -66.95
C ARG A 225 53.39 -59.20 -66.75
N ASP A 226 53.93 -59.10 -65.55
CA ASP A 226 55.30 -59.54 -65.24
C ASP A 226 55.48 -61.05 -65.45
N LEU A 227 54.50 -61.85 -65.00
CA LEU A 227 54.50 -63.30 -65.23
C LEU A 227 54.44 -63.64 -66.73
N GLN A 228 53.62 -62.93 -67.52
CA GLN A 228 53.57 -63.11 -68.97
C GLN A 228 54.91 -62.80 -69.65
N LEU A 229 55.65 -61.80 -69.16
CA LEU A 229 56.98 -61.47 -69.68
C LEU A 229 58.01 -62.55 -69.33
N GLN A 230 58.00 -63.09 -68.11
CA GLN A 230 58.91 -64.18 -67.69
C GLN A 230 58.69 -65.45 -68.51
N VAL A 231 57.44 -65.83 -68.78
CA VAL A 231 57.12 -66.99 -69.63
C VAL A 231 57.62 -66.79 -71.06
N ARG A 232 57.50 -65.57 -71.61
CA ARG A 232 57.99 -65.26 -72.96
C ARG A 232 59.52 -65.14 -73.06
N GLY A 233 60.21 -64.82 -71.97
CA GLY A 233 61.67 -64.71 -71.92
C GLY A 233 62.40 -66.02 -71.55
N SER A 234 61.67 -67.07 -71.19
CA SER A 234 62.21 -68.40 -70.83
C SER A 234 62.03 -69.45 -71.94
N ALA A 235 61.59 -69.02 -73.13
CA ALA A 235 61.47 -69.81 -74.34
C ALA A 235 62.52 -69.35 -75.36
#